data_AF-A0A0H2LY56-F1
#
_entry.id   AF-A0A0H2LY56-F1
#
_cell.length_a   1.000
_cell.length_b   1.000
_cell.length_c   1.000
_cell.angle_alpha   90.00
_cell.angle_beta   90.00
_cell.angle_gamma   90.00
#
_symmetry.space_group_name_H-M   'P 1'
#
loop_
_entity.id
_entity.type
_entity.pdbx_description
1 polymer ?
#
loop_
_entity_poly.entity_id
_entity_poly.type
_entity_poly.pdbx_seq_one_letter_code
_entity_poly.pdbx_strand_id
1 'polypeptide(L)'
;MRRLLLTIATCCLMTACASGVLPMPDPDPIEVNPQANLIVPPRPLPQPATGEIQELESNHREVAKAYHNLASQMCRLLAHLQMPTQGCEPWTKSF
;
A
#
# COMPACT_ATOMS: atom_id res chain seq x y z
N MET A 1 41.70 44.52 -21.29
CA MET A 1 40.43 44.27 -22.01
C MET A 1 40.09 42.78 -22.19
N ARG A 2 41.03 41.90 -22.57
CA ARG A 2 40.79 40.44 -22.73
C ARG A 2 40.28 39.72 -21.46
N ARG A 3 40.72 40.15 -20.27
CA ARG A 3 40.26 39.57 -18.98
C ARG A 3 38.83 39.99 -18.59
N LEU A 4 38.37 41.17 -19.02
CA LEU A 4 37.03 41.67 -18.73
C LEU A 4 35.96 40.95 -19.59
N LEU A 5 36.30 40.62 -20.83
CA LEU A 5 35.43 39.86 -21.74
C LEU A 5 35.23 38.41 -21.26
N LEU A 6 36.25 37.79 -20.67
CA LEU A 6 36.16 36.44 -20.12
C LEU A 6 35.22 36.37 -18.92
N THR A 7 35.23 37.37 -18.02
CA THR A 7 34.34 37.40 -16.84
C THR A 7 32.87 37.61 -17.18
N ILE A 8 32.57 38.36 -18.25
CA ILE A 8 31.18 38.59 -18.67
C ILE A 8 30.59 37.32 -19.30
N ALA A 9 31.38 36.60 -20.11
CA ALA A 9 30.95 35.33 -20.71
C ALA A 9 30.62 34.25 -19.65
N THR A 10 31.38 34.15 -18.57
CA THR A 10 31.08 33.20 -17.47
C THR A 10 29.81 33.56 -16.70
N CYS A 11 29.52 34.85 -16.49
CA CYS A 11 28.28 35.27 -15.84
C CYS A 11 27.03 34.97 -16.70
N CYS A 12 27.13 35.09 -18.03
CA CYS A 12 26.01 34.84 -18.93
C CYS A 12 25.68 33.35 -19.15
N LEU A 13 26.62 32.44 -18.91
CA LEU A 13 26.41 31.00 -19.06
C LEU A 13 25.71 30.35 -17.86
N MET A 14 25.70 31.00 -16.69
CA MET A 14 25.10 30.46 -15.46
C MET A 14 23.60 30.78 -15.32
N THR A 15 23.04 31.68 -16.13
CA THR A 15 21.62 32.07 -16.08
C THR A 15 20.69 31.22 -16.96
N ALA A 16 21.22 30.25 -17.72
CA ALA A 16 20.42 29.46 -18.66
C ALA A 16 19.61 28.31 -18.01
N CYS A 17 19.79 28.01 -16.73
CA CYS A 17 19.13 26.85 -16.08
C CYS A 17 17.98 27.21 -15.13
N ALA A 18 17.46 28.45 -15.14
CA ALA A 18 16.36 28.85 -14.26
C ALA A 18 14.96 28.77 -14.90
N SER A 19 14.84 28.36 -16.17
CA SER A 19 13.54 28.11 -16.83
C SER A 19 13.09 26.66 -16.67
N GLY A 20 13.04 26.19 -15.43
CA GLY A 20 12.35 24.94 -15.11
C GLY A 20 10.84 25.17 -15.18
N VAL A 21 10.13 24.35 -15.95
CA VAL A 21 8.67 24.25 -15.91
C VAL A 21 8.26 24.08 -14.44
N LEU A 22 7.34 24.92 -13.94
CA LEU A 22 6.78 24.73 -12.60
C LEU A 22 6.29 23.27 -12.50
N PRO A 23 6.66 22.52 -11.44
CA PRO A 23 6.05 21.20 -11.25
C PRO A 23 4.55 21.41 -11.27
N MET A 24 3.88 20.72 -12.19
CA MET A 24 2.42 20.75 -12.23
C MET A 24 1.92 20.39 -10.83
N PRO A 25 0.88 21.06 -10.31
CA PRO A 25 0.27 20.63 -9.06
C PRO A 25 -0.04 19.15 -9.20
N ASP A 26 0.42 18.36 -8.24
CA ASP A 26 0.16 16.93 -8.21
C ASP A 26 -1.35 16.75 -8.39
N PRO A 27 -1.79 15.83 -9.28
CA PRO A 27 -3.20 15.55 -9.42
C PRO A 27 -3.78 15.21 -8.05
N ASP A 28 -4.93 15.79 -7.73
CA ASP A 28 -5.64 15.52 -6.47
C ASP A 28 -5.67 13.99 -6.24
N PRO A 29 -5.40 13.51 -5.00
CA PRO A 29 -5.41 12.09 -4.71
C PRO A 29 -6.73 11.50 -5.20
N ILE A 30 -6.65 10.56 -6.14
CA ILE A 30 -7.84 9.86 -6.62
C ILE A 30 -8.43 9.15 -5.40
N GLU A 31 -9.61 9.58 -4.95
CA GLU A 31 -10.35 8.95 -3.87
C GLU A 31 -10.93 7.62 -4.40
N VAL A 32 -10.08 6.60 -4.49
CA VAL A 32 -10.51 5.26 -4.88
C VAL A 32 -11.12 4.61 -3.64
N ASN A 33 -12.42 4.78 -3.47
CA ASN A 33 -13.17 4.11 -2.41
C ASN A 33 -12.86 2.59 -2.47
N PRO A 34 -12.37 1.96 -1.38
CA PRO A 34 -12.00 0.56 -1.43
C PRO A 34 -13.20 -0.27 -1.86
N GLN A 35 -12.97 -1.37 -2.57
CA GLN A 35 -14.04 -2.32 -2.86
C GLN A 35 -14.72 -2.72 -1.52
N ALA A 36 -16.05 -2.75 -1.48
CA ALA A 36 -16.82 -2.87 -0.23
C ALA A 36 -16.41 -4.08 0.63
N ASN A 37 -15.95 -5.17 -0.01
CA ASN A 37 -15.41 -6.37 0.62
C ASN A 37 -14.08 -6.17 1.37
N LEU A 38 -13.37 -5.05 1.19
CA LEU A 38 -12.14 -4.71 1.92
C LEU A 38 -12.41 -4.01 3.26
N ILE A 39 -13.61 -3.45 3.43
CA ILE A 39 -13.98 -2.60 4.58
C ILE A 39 -14.96 -3.31 5.52
N VAL A 40 -15.39 -4.53 5.18
CA VAL A 40 -16.29 -5.33 6.03
C VAL A 40 -15.54 -5.70 7.32
N PRO A 41 -16.12 -5.43 8.51
CA PRO A 41 -15.49 -5.81 9.76
C PRO A 41 -15.32 -7.34 9.87
N PRO A 42 -14.31 -7.80 10.64
CA PRO A 42 -14.11 -9.22 10.86
C PRO A 42 -15.36 -9.88 11.43
N ARG A 43 -15.71 -11.05 10.93
CA ARG A 43 -16.78 -11.86 11.52
C ARG A 43 -16.31 -12.41 12.88
N PRO A 44 -17.21 -12.57 13.87
CA PRO A 44 -16.90 -13.27 15.10
C PRO A 44 -16.35 -14.68 14.82
N LEU A 45 -15.42 -15.12 15.64
CA LEU A 45 -14.87 -16.47 15.53
C LEU A 45 -15.92 -17.51 15.96
N PRO A 46 -16.03 -18.65 15.25
CA PRO A 46 -16.89 -19.74 15.66
C PRO A 46 -16.40 -20.30 16.99
N GLN A 47 -17.34 -20.59 17.90
CA GLN A 47 -17.06 -21.33 19.12
C GLN A 47 -17.44 -22.79 18.91
N PRO A 48 -16.72 -23.75 19.50
CA PRO A 48 -17.17 -25.13 19.52
C PRO A 48 -18.44 -25.22 20.38
N ALA A 49 -19.41 -26.02 19.94
CA ALA A 49 -20.65 -26.30 20.67
C ALA A 49 -20.40 -27.26 21.84
N THR A 50 -19.42 -28.16 21.73
CA THR A 50 -19.02 -29.10 22.78
C THR A 50 -17.51 -29.12 23.02
N GLY A 51 -17.07 -29.90 24.01
CA GLY A 51 -15.65 -30.15 24.31
C GLY A 51 -15.07 -31.40 23.66
N GLU A 52 -15.77 -32.03 22.72
CA GLU A 52 -15.29 -33.25 22.05
C GLU A 52 -14.09 -32.96 21.16
N ILE A 53 -13.07 -33.83 21.19
CA ILE A 53 -11.80 -33.62 20.47
C ILE A 53 -12.03 -33.40 18.96
N GLN A 54 -12.90 -34.19 18.34
CA GLN A 54 -13.18 -34.08 16.91
C GLN A 54 -13.77 -32.71 16.55
N GLU A 55 -14.65 -32.18 17.41
CA GLU A 55 -15.24 -30.87 17.22
C GLU A 55 -14.20 -29.76 17.44
N LEU A 56 -13.39 -29.86 18.50
CA LEU A 56 -12.32 -28.92 18.77
C LEU A 56 -11.33 -28.82 17.61
N GLU A 57 -10.97 -29.95 17.00
CA GLU A 57 -10.11 -29.97 15.81
C GLU A 57 -10.77 -29.31 14.60
N SER A 58 -12.07 -29.57 14.37
CA SER A 58 -12.82 -28.92 13.30
C SER A 58 -12.90 -27.41 13.51
N ASN A 59 -13.26 -26.98 14.72
CA ASN A 59 -13.30 -25.58 15.10
C ASN A 59 -11.92 -24.91 14.93
N HIS A 60 -10.83 -25.58 15.31
CA HIS A 60 -9.48 -25.06 15.11
C HIS A 60 -9.18 -24.78 13.63
N ARG A 61 -9.56 -25.70 12.72
CA ARG A 61 -9.41 -25.50 11.27
C ARG A 61 -10.26 -24.32 10.76
N GLU A 62 -11.48 -24.17 11.25
CA GLU A 62 -12.36 -23.06 10.88
C GLU A 62 -11.83 -21.71 11.35
N VAL A 63 -11.36 -21.64 12.60
CA VAL A 63 -10.73 -20.43 13.17
C VAL A 63 -9.47 -20.07 12.39
N ALA A 64 -8.61 -21.06 12.07
CA ALA A 64 -7.41 -20.82 11.26
C ALA A 64 -7.76 -20.27 9.87
N LYS A 65 -8.80 -20.82 9.22
CA LYS A 65 -9.32 -20.31 7.95
C LYS A 65 -9.85 -18.88 8.06
N ALA A 66 -10.56 -18.56 9.15
CA ALA A 66 -11.07 -17.20 9.39
C ALA A 66 -9.92 -16.19 9.52
N TYR A 67 -8.88 -16.51 10.29
CA TYR A 67 -7.68 -15.67 10.40
C TYR A 67 -6.93 -15.52 9.07
N HIS A 68 -6.79 -16.61 8.30
CA HIS A 68 -6.16 -16.55 6.98
C HIS A 68 -6.92 -15.59 6.03
N ASN A 69 -8.25 -15.68 6.00
CA ASN A 69 -9.08 -14.79 5.19
C ASN A 69 -8.96 -13.33 5.61
N LEU A 70 -8.92 -13.06 6.92
CA LEU A 70 -8.73 -11.72 7.45
C LEU A 70 -7.36 -11.15 7.03
N ALA A 71 -6.29 -11.93 7.17
CA ALA A 71 -4.95 -11.52 6.74
C ALA A 71 -4.92 -11.21 5.23
N SER A 72 -5.56 -12.03 4.40
CA SER A 72 -5.68 -11.77 2.96
C SER A 72 -6.43 -10.46 2.67
N GLN A 73 -7.55 -10.22 3.35
CA GLN A 73 -8.32 -8.98 3.22
C GLN A 73 -7.49 -7.75 3.59
N MET A 74 -6.79 -7.79 4.72
CA MET A 74 -5.94 -6.68 5.18
C MET A 74 -4.77 -6.41 4.22
N CYS A 75 -4.11 -7.46 3.73
CA CYS A 75 -3.04 -7.32 2.75
C CYS A 75 -3.52 -6.72 1.42
N ARG A 76 -4.73 -7.07 0.97
CA ARG A 76 -5.35 -6.46 -0.21
C ARG A 76 -5.72 -5.00 0.03
N LEU A 77 -6.19 -4.66 1.24
CA LEU A 77 -6.47 -3.27 1.61
C LEU A 77 -5.19 -2.43 1.63
N LEU A 78 -4.10 -2.94 2.22
CA LEU A 78 -2.80 -2.25 2.22
C LEU A 78 -2.28 -2.02 0.80
N ALA A 79 -2.40 -3.02 -0.08
CA ALA A 79 -2.03 -2.90 -1.48
C ALA A 79 -2.88 -1.85 -2.21
N HIS A 80 -4.20 -1.84 -1.97
CA HIS A 80 -5.12 -0.83 -2.52
C HIS A 80 -4.76 0.59 -2.09
N LEU A 81 -4.37 0.77 -0.83
CA LEU A 81 -3.94 2.04 -0.26
C LEU A 81 -2.49 2.42 -0.63
N GLN A 82 -1.82 1.61 -1.46
CA GLN A 82 -0.42 1.80 -1.87
C GLN A 82 0.55 1.89 -0.67
N MET A 83 0.20 1.20 0.42
CA MET A 83 1.03 1.12 1.63
C MET A 83 2.03 -0.03 1.56
N PRO A 84 3.10 -0.03 2.37
CA PRO A 84 4.04 -1.15 2.45
C PRO A 84 3.35 -2.49 2.76
N THR A 85 3.65 -3.52 1.98
CA THR A 85 3.04 -4.87 2.09
C THR A 85 4.04 -5.95 2.54
N GLN A 86 5.04 -5.59 3.34
CA GLN A 86 6.05 -6.54 3.82
C GLN A 86 5.38 -7.63 4.67
N GLY A 87 5.59 -8.91 4.33
CA GLY A 87 4.96 -10.04 5.03
C GLY A 87 3.58 -10.43 4.49
N CYS A 88 3.09 -9.78 3.42
CA CYS A 88 1.84 -10.13 2.75
C CYS A 88 1.95 -11.25 1.71
N GLU A 89 3.17 -11.70 1.40
CA GLU A 89 3.46 -12.73 0.40
C GLU A 89 2.67 -14.04 0.59
N PRO A 90 2.50 -14.59 1.82
CA PRO A 90 1.72 -15.81 2.01
C PRO A 90 0.20 -15.60 1.97
N TRP A 91 -0.28 -14.36 2.09
CA TRP A 91 -1.71 -14.04 2.22
C TRP A 91 -2.34 -13.50 0.93
N THR A 92 -1.51 -13.19 -0.07
CA THR A 92 -1.94 -12.63 -1.36
C THR A 92 -2.19 -13.69 -2.43
N LYS A 93 -1.73 -14.93 -2.21
CA LYS A 93 -1.98 -16.07 -3.10
C LYS A 93 -3.31 -16.73 -2.76
N SER A 94 -4.19 -16.84 -3.75
CA SER A 94 -5.40 -17.68 -3.66
C SER A 94 -4.98 -19.14 -3.67
N PHE A 95 -5.46 -19.94 -2.71
CA PHE A 95 -5.35 -21.41 -2.76
C PHE A 95 -6.34 -22.00 -3.77
#